data_AF-A0A8H6WF03-F1
#
_entry.id   AF-A0A8H6WF03-F1
#
_cell.length_a   1.000
_cell.length_b   1.000
_cell.length_c   1.000
_cell.angle_alpha   90.00
_cell.angle_beta   90.00
_cell.angle_gamma   90.00
#
_symmetry.space_group_name_H-M   'P 1'
#
loop_
_entity.id
_entity.type
_entity.pdbx_description
1 polymer ?
#
loop_
_entity_poly.entity_id
_entity_poly.type
_entity_poly.pdbx_seq_one_letter_code
_entity_poly.pdbx_strand_id
1 'polypeptide(L)'
;MICAVNNSGSSIKFFDVVADKLGGRLASNFELFLPREMASIFFFSRHQLAITFTKIPSHHCGFELLDPVVNKTQQLFHPGAVFKRDEVGKPIGVFRLGGNFLACYEKSGFIINKHGGLVDGYSKIIWTGAASAIVAHRQYVLAFTAHSIEVRSFGGPISLVVQTIHGSYTPLNVPGPEERVFVLNTSTREAAVIEFLGSKEIWN
;
A
#
# COMPACT_ATOMS: atom_id res chain seq x y z
N MET A 1 17.76 0.32 -0.11
CA MET A 1 17.51 -1.06 0.32
C MET A 1 16.40 -1.61 -0.55
N ILE A 2 16.65 -2.72 -1.23
CA ILE A 2 15.64 -3.47 -2.00
C ILE A 2 15.40 -4.76 -1.24
N CYS A 3 14.15 -5.23 -1.18
CA CYS A 3 13.83 -6.52 -0.60
C CYS A 3 12.82 -7.26 -1.45
N ALA A 4 12.86 -8.59 -1.37
CA ALA A 4 11.93 -9.47 -2.06
C ALA A 4 11.50 -10.61 -1.13
N VAL A 5 10.24 -11.00 -1.23
CA VAL A 5 9.71 -12.19 -0.56
C VAL A 5 9.89 -13.39 -1.47
N ASN A 6 10.31 -14.52 -0.91
CA ASN A 6 10.43 -15.75 -1.69
C ASN A 6 9.04 -16.28 -2.12
N ASN A 7 8.99 -17.19 -3.10
CA ASN A 7 7.72 -17.74 -3.61
C ASN A 7 6.87 -18.46 -2.55
N SER A 8 7.51 -18.97 -1.49
CA SER A 8 6.82 -19.65 -0.38
C SER A 8 6.34 -18.71 0.73
N GLY A 9 6.56 -17.40 0.61
CA GLY A 9 6.23 -16.43 1.64
C GLY A 9 6.99 -16.59 2.97
N SER A 10 8.04 -17.42 3.02
CA SER A 10 8.69 -17.84 4.27
C SER A 10 9.93 -17.02 4.63
N SER A 11 10.51 -16.32 3.66
CA SER A 11 11.68 -15.47 3.88
C SER A 11 11.61 -14.16 3.10
N ILE A 12 12.30 -13.15 3.65
CA ILE A 12 12.56 -11.86 3.01
C ILE A 12 14.06 -11.77 2.73
N LYS A 13 14.44 -11.61 1.47
CA LYS A 13 15.82 -11.38 1.06
C LYS A 13 16.07 -9.90 0.86
N PHE A 14 17.15 -9.40 1.46
CA PHE A 14 17.54 -8.00 1.40
C PHE A 14 18.75 -7.82 0.48
N PHE A 15 18.70 -6.75 -0.32
CA PHE A 15 19.70 -6.43 -1.32
C PHE A 15 20.17 -4.98 -1.18
N ASP A 16 21.47 -4.81 -1.34
CA ASP A 16 22.09 -3.51 -1.55
C ASP A 16 22.33 -3.27 -3.03
N VAL A 17 22.19 -2.01 -3.45
CA VAL A 17 22.56 -1.59 -4.79
C VAL A 17 24.04 -1.28 -4.77
N VAL A 18 24.81 -2.07 -5.51
CA VAL A 18 26.25 -1.89 -5.67
C VAL A 18 26.49 -1.30 -7.04
N ALA A 19 26.99 -0.06 -7.10
CA ALA A 19 27.40 0.55 -8.35
C ALA A 19 28.57 -0.23 -8.96
N ASP A 20 28.51 -0.48 -10.26
CA ASP A 20 29.60 -1.07 -11.02
C ASP A 20 29.68 -0.40 -12.41
N LYS A 21 30.65 -0.82 -13.22
CA LYS A 21 30.89 -0.26 -14.55
C LYS A 21 29.73 -0.48 -15.53
N LEU A 22 28.75 -1.31 -15.20
CA LEU A 22 27.60 -1.67 -16.04
C LEU A 22 26.29 -1.00 -15.61
N GLY A 23 26.34 -0.07 -14.66
CA GLY A 23 25.15 0.64 -14.15
C GLY A 23 24.61 0.09 -12.83
N GLY A 24 25.29 -0.89 -12.24
CA GLY A 24 25.01 -1.41 -10.90
C GLY A 24 24.37 -2.79 -10.88
N ARG A 25 24.57 -3.49 -9.76
CA ARG A 25 24.02 -4.82 -9.47
C ARG A 25 23.41 -4.89 -8.09
N LEU A 26 22.54 -5.87 -7.88
CA LEU A 26 22.03 -6.20 -6.55
C LEU A 26 22.99 -7.18 -5.87
N ALA A 27 23.59 -6.76 -4.75
CA ALA A 27 24.31 -7.65 -3.87
C ALA A 27 23.37 -8.11 -2.75
N SER A 28 23.21 -9.42 -2.59
CA SER A 28 22.50 -9.98 -1.45
C SER A 28 23.23 -9.61 -0.16
N ASN A 29 22.52 -9.01 0.79
CA ASN A 29 23.06 -8.64 2.10
C ASN A 29 22.75 -9.75 3.11
N PHE A 30 21.47 -9.96 3.43
CA PHE A 30 21.03 -11.02 4.35
C PHE A 30 19.61 -11.50 4.00
N GLU A 31 19.21 -12.60 4.64
CA GLU A 31 17.89 -13.20 4.49
C GLU A 31 17.26 -13.43 5.86
N LEU A 32 15.98 -13.05 5.98
CA LEU A 32 15.21 -13.14 7.22
C LEU A 32 14.12 -14.19 7.07
N PHE A 33 14.04 -15.13 8.01
CA PHE A 33 12.99 -16.14 8.04
C PHE A 33 11.94 -15.79 9.08
N LEU A 34 10.68 -15.84 8.68
CA LEU A 34 9.55 -15.67 9.59
C LEU A 34 8.85 -17.03 9.81
N PRO A 35 8.33 -17.30 11.01
CA PRO A 35 7.64 -18.56 11.32
C PRO A 35 6.24 -18.66 10.69
N ARG A 36 5.81 -17.64 9.93
CA ARG A 36 4.51 -17.55 9.27
C ARG A 36 4.70 -17.13 7.83
N GLU A 37 3.85 -17.66 6.97
CA GLU A 37 3.82 -17.33 5.54
C GLU A 37 3.24 -15.93 5.33
N MET A 38 4.05 -15.06 4.74
CA MET A 38 3.68 -13.71 4.35
C MET A 38 2.82 -13.72 3.10
N ALA A 39 1.80 -12.87 3.06
CA ALA A 39 1.01 -12.60 1.87
C ALA A 39 1.53 -11.38 1.11
N SER A 40 2.02 -10.35 1.82
CA SER A 40 2.50 -9.11 1.20
C SER A 40 3.47 -8.37 2.13
N ILE A 41 4.34 -7.55 1.52
CA ILE A 41 5.26 -6.65 2.24
C ILE A 41 5.15 -5.23 1.68
N PHE A 42 5.27 -4.24 2.57
CA PHE A 42 5.20 -2.82 2.24
C PHE A 42 6.28 -2.07 3.01
N PHE A 43 6.91 -1.08 2.38
CA PHE A 43 7.79 -0.17 3.10
C PHE A 43 6.94 0.73 4.01
N PHE A 44 7.22 0.71 5.31
CA PHE A 44 6.51 1.54 6.28
C PHE A 44 7.37 2.73 6.70
N SER A 45 8.55 2.48 7.25
CA SER A 45 9.49 3.53 7.64
C SER A 45 10.87 3.24 7.07
N ARG A 46 11.86 4.10 7.35
CA ARG A 46 13.25 3.89 6.91
C ARG A 46 13.82 2.54 7.37
N HIS A 47 13.33 2.02 8.50
CA HIS A 47 13.87 0.82 9.14
C HIS A 47 12.84 -0.28 9.36
N GLN A 48 11.57 -0.08 8.95
CA GLN A 48 10.51 -1.04 9.22
C GLN A 48 9.70 -1.36 7.96
N LEU A 49 9.30 -2.62 7.86
CA LEU A 49 8.38 -3.12 6.85
C LEU A 49 7.02 -3.37 7.51
N ALA A 50 5.94 -3.03 6.83
CA ALA A 50 4.62 -3.54 7.15
C ALA A 50 4.39 -4.85 6.38
N ILE A 51 3.98 -5.89 7.06
CA ILE A 51 3.78 -7.23 6.51
C ILE A 51 2.36 -7.71 6.79
N THR A 52 1.81 -8.48 5.86
CA THR A 52 0.56 -9.22 6.03
C THR A 52 0.85 -10.70 5.91
N PHE A 53 0.06 -11.54 6.58
CA PHE A 53 0.20 -12.99 6.57
C PHE A 53 -0.93 -13.65 5.80
N THR A 54 -0.70 -14.84 5.25
CA THR A 54 -1.74 -15.61 4.54
C THR A 54 -2.86 -16.03 5.49
N LYS A 55 -2.50 -16.34 6.74
CA LYS A 55 -3.44 -16.63 7.83
C LYS A 55 -3.38 -15.51 8.87
N ILE A 56 -4.47 -14.75 8.96
CA ILE A 56 -4.62 -13.63 9.90
C ILE A 56 -5.62 -14.06 10.98
N PRO A 57 -5.25 -14.00 12.28
CA PRO A 57 -6.20 -14.23 13.36
C PRO A 57 -7.40 -13.26 13.27
N SER A 58 -8.61 -13.72 13.59
CA SER A 58 -9.84 -12.92 13.54
C SER A 58 -9.78 -11.62 14.37
N HIS A 59 -9.03 -11.65 15.47
CA HIS A 59 -8.82 -10.51 16.37
C HIS A 59 -7.70 -9.56 15.93
N HIS A 60 -7.12 -9.78 14.74
CA HIS A 60 -6.01 -8.98 14.23
C HIS A 60 -6.46 -8.15 13.01
N CYS A 61 -5.98 -6.91 12.95
CA CYS A 61 -6.17 -5.98 11.83
C CYS A 61 -5.28 -6.30 10.60
N GLY A 62 -4.78 -7.53 10.47
CA GLY A 62 -3.96 -7.97 9.33
C GLY A 62 -2.55 -7.40 9.12
N PHE A 63 -2.18 -6.22 9.65
CA PHE A 63 -0.84 -5.63 9.45
C PHE A 63 0.06 -5.76 10.67
N GLU A 64 1.28 -6.25 10.47
CA GLU A 64 2.35 -6.25 11.46
C GLU A 64 3.56 -5.44 10.97
N LEU A 65 4.24 -4.77 11.89
CA LEU A 65 5.52 -4.12 11.64
C LEU A 65 6.66 -5.08 11.94
N LEU A 66 7.56 -5.22 10.99
CA LEU A 66 8.80 -5.96 11.11
C LEU A 66 9.98 -4.98 11.13
N ASP A 67 10.81 -5.11 12.15
CA ASP A 67 12.17 -4.56 12.15
C ASP A 67 13.15 -5.66 11.71
N PRO A 68 13.79 -5.53 10.53
CA PRO A 68 14.71 -6.53 10.01
C PRO A 68 15.96 -6.75 10.89
N VAL A 69 16.35 -5.78 11.72
CA VAL A 69 17.52 -5.87 12.61
C VAL A 69 17.17 -6.66 13.87
N VAL A 70 15.99 -6.41 14.44
CA VAL A 70 15.54 -7.09 15.67
C VAL A 70 14.94 -8.47 15.38
N ASN A 71 14.48 -8.72 14.14
CA ASN A 71 13.76 -9.93 13.73
C ASN A 71 12.54 -10.23 14.60
N LYS A 72 11.74 -9.19 14.88
CA LYS A 72 10.48 -9.32 15.61
C LYS A 72 9.38 -8.58 14.88
N THR A 73 8.19 -9.16 14.95
CA THR A 73 6.98 -8.56 14.42
C THR A 73 6.12 -8.04 15.57
N GLN A 74 5.45 -6.91 15.35
CA GLN A 74 4.49 -6.33 16.28
C GLN A 74 3.26 -5.88 15.51
N GLN A 75 2.08 -5.85 16.14
CA GLN A 75 0.90 -5.32 15.45
C GLN A 75 1.13 -3.86 15.07
N LEU A 76 0.73 -3.48 13.85
CA LEU A 76 0.80 -2.08 13.42
C LEU A 76 -0.14 -1.22 14.26
N PHE A 77 -1.38 -1.66 14.43
CA PHE A 77 -2.37 -0.91 15.17
C PHE A 77 -2.27 -1.18 16.68
N HIS A 78 -2.49 -0.16 17.49
CA HIS A 78 -2.59 -0.33 18.94
C HIS A 78 -3.74 -1.28 19.31
N PRO A 79 -3.64 -2.06 20.40
CA PRO A 79 -4.68 -3.01 20.83
C PRO A 79 -6.08 -2.39 21.02
N GLY A 80 -6.18 -1.08 21.26
CA GLY A 80 -7.45 -0.36 21.39
C GLY A 80 -8.05 0.16 20.06
N ALA A 81 -7.29 0.15 18.96
CA ALA A 81 -7.77 0.49 17.63
C ALA A 81 -8.47 -0.73 17.01
N VAL A 82 -9.61 -1.11 17.60
CA VAL A 82 -10.33 -2.33 17.23
C VAL A 82 -11.23 -2.04 16.03
N PHE A 83 -10.76 -2.35 14.84
CA PHE A 83 -11.63 -2.56 13.68
C PHE A 83 -11.75 -4.06 13.45
N LYS A 84 -12.99 -4.58 13.44
CA LYS A 84 -13.19 -6.01 13.18
C LYS A 84 -12.83 -6.32 11.74
N ARG A 85 -12.06 -7.38 11.49
CA ARG A 85 -11.66 -7.81 10.14
C ARG A 85 -12.86 -7.94 9.21
N ASP A 86 -13.99 -8.45 9.70
CA ASP A 86 -15.21 -8.63 8.90
C ASP A 86 -15.82 -7.30 8.43
N GLU A 87 -15.59 -6.21 9.20
CA GLU A 87 -16.07 -4.86 8.90
C GLU A 87 -15.18 -4.12 7.91
N VAL A 88 -13.86 -4.38 7.90
CA VAL A 88 -12.89 -3.64 7.05
C VAL A 88 -12.41 -4.45 5.84
N GLY A 89 -12.53 -5.77 5.88
CA GLY A 89 -12.04 -6.68 4.84
C GLY A 89 -10.55 -7.01 4.96
N LYS A 90 -9.98 -7.60 3.90
CA LYS A 90 -8.55 -7.96 3.86
C LYS A 90 -7.65 -6.72 3.80
N PRO A 91 -6.45 -6.73 4.42
CA PRO A 91 -5.46 -5.68 4.23
C PRO A 91 -4.96 -5.69 2.78
N ILE A 92 -4.78 -4.49 2.19
CA ILE A 92 -4.33 -4.30 0.81
C ILE A 92 -2.96 -3.66 0.74
N GLY A 93 -2.71 -2.64 1.57
CA GLY A 93 -1.42 -1.98 1.59
C GLY A 93 -1.36 -0.83 2.57
N VAL A 94 -0.14 -0.38 2.86
CA VAL A 94 0.11 0.83 3.65
C VAL A 94 0.94 1.78 2.80
N PHE A 95 0.50 3.04 2.74
CA PHE A 95 1.10 4.04 1.86
C PHE A 95 1.46 5.28 2.67
N ARG A 96 2.62 5.87 2.38
CA ARG A 96 3.01 7.13 3.00
C ARG A 96 2.17 8.28 2.44
N LEU A 97 1.63 9.10 3.33
CA LEU A 97 0.84 10.28 3.00
C LEU A 97 1.37 11.47 3.82
N GLY A 98 2.33 12.20 3.27
CA GLY A 98 3.03 13.28 3.96
C GLY A 98 3.77 12.79 5.22
N GLY A 99 3.36 13.30 6.39
CA GLY A 99 3.88 12.86 7.71
C GLY A 99 3.18 11.64 8.30
N ASN A 100 2.07 11.20 7.70
CA ASN A 100 1.24 10.09 8.15
C ASN A 100 1.26 8.93 7.15
N PHE A 101 0.46 7.91 7.41
CA PHE A 101 0.27 6.75 6.57
C PHE A 101 -1.22 6.49 6.33
N LEU A 102 -1.55 6.00 5.15
CA LEU A 102 -2.85 5.44 4.84
C LEU A 102 -2.74 3.92 4.87
N ALA A 103 -3.40 3.28 5.85
CA ALA A 103 -3.57 1.84 5.89
C ALA A 103 -4.88 1.46 5.19
N CYS A 104 -4.76 0.72 4.09
CA CYS A 104 -5.88 0.34 3.24
C CYS A 104 -6.29 -1.11 3.43
N TYR A 105 -7.60 -1.31 3.49
CA TYR A 105 -8.29 -2.58 3.44
C TYR A 105 -9.29 -2.58 2.28
N GLU A 106 -9.85 -3.73 1.99
CA GLU A 106 -10.83 -3.95 0.92
C GLU A 106 -12.08 -3.08 1.03
N LYS A 107 -12.59 -2.81 2.23
CA LYS A 107 -13.82 -2.00 2.41
C LYS A 107 -13.53 -0.58 2.90
N SER A 108 -12.35 -0.35 3.47
CA SER A 108 -12.05 0.93 4.09
C SER A 108 -10.56 1.27 4.19
N GLY A 109 -10.25 2.53 4.46
CA GLY A 109 -8.91 3.01 4.79
C GLY A 109 -8.89 3.84 6.08
N PHE A 110 -7.72 3.94 6.69
CA PHE A 110 -7.47 4.70 7.91
C PHE A 110 -6.19 5.50 7.81
N ILE A 111 -6.23 6.77 8.22
CA ILE A 111 -5.03 7.59 8.38
C ILE A 111 -4.44 7.30 9.77
N ILE A 112 -3.19 6.84 9.78
CA ILE A 112 -2.44 6.50 10.98
C ILE A 112 -1.13 7.27 11.04
N ASN A 113 -0.66 7.55 12.23
CA ASN A 113 0.67 8.11 12.46
C ASN A 113 1.75 7.01 12.35
N LYS A 114 3.02 7.41 12.48
CA LYS A 114 4.18 6.49 12.42
C LYS A 114 4.21 5.43 13.54
N HIS A 115 3.40 5.59 14.58
CA HIS A 115 3.27 4.65 15.69
C HIS A 115 2.05 3.73 15.55
N GLY A 116 1.27 3.88 14.47
CA GLY A 116 0.07 3.06 14.22
C GLY A 116 -1.18 3.52 14.97
N GLY A 117 -1.14 4.68 15.62
CA GLY A 117 -2.32 5.34 16.16
C GLY A 117 -3.11 6.06 15.07
N LEU A 118 -4.44 6.07 15.17
CA LEU A 118 -5.29 6.88 14.31
C LEU A 118 -4.91 8.36 14.46
N VAL A 119 -4.97 9.10 13.36
CA VAL A 119 -4.78 10.55 13.40
C VAL A 119 -6.11 11.20 13.72
N ASP A 120 -6.16 11.96 14.81
CA ASP A 120 -7.36 12.66 15.26
C ASP A 120 -7.92 13.58 14.16
N GLY A 121 -9.25 13.67 14.08
CA GLY A 121 -9.95 14.48 13.09
C GLY A 121 -10.09 13.84 11.71
N TYR A 122 -9.39 12.74 11.41
CA TYR A 122 -9.59 11.99 10.17
C TYR A 122 -10.67 10.92 10.33
N SER A 123 -11.65 10.93 9.44
CA SER A 123 -12.71 9.90 9.41
C SER A 123 -12.22 8.60 8.77
N LYS A 124 -12.85 7.47 9.14
CA LYS A 124 -12.75 6.21 8.39
C LYS A 124 -13.14 6.46 6.93
N ILE A 125 -12.29 6.04 6.01
CA ILE A 125 -12.51 6.16 4.56
C ILE A 125 -13.27 4.91 4.13
N ILE A 126 -14.46 5.04 3.57
CA ILE A 126 -15.23 3.90 3.04
C ILE A 126 -15.12 3.92 1.53
N TRP A 127 -14.60 2.85 0.93
CA TRP A 127 -14.56 2.71 -0.53
C TRP A 127 -15.98 2.40 -1.06
N THR A 128 -16.30 2.86 -2.26
CA THR A 128 -17.62 2.64 -2.88
C THR A 128 -17.85 1.16 -3.21
N GLY A 129 -16.77 0.39 -3.39
CA GLY A 129 -16.80 -1.05 -3.58
C GLY A 129 -15.62 -1.74 -2.91
N ALA A 130 -15.63 -3.07 -2.94
CA ALA A 130 -14.51 -3.88 -2.45
C ALA A 130 -13.26 -3.63 -3.31
N ALA A 131 -12.26 -2.96 -2.74
CA ALA A 131 -11.01 -2.70 -3.40
C ALA A 131 -10.21 -4.01 -3.58
N SER A 132 -9.76 -4.28 -4.80
CA SER A 132 -8.87 -5.39 -5.13
C SER A 132 -7.40 -4.95 -5.07
N ALA A 133 -7.13 -3.69 -5.38
CA ALA A 133 -5.82 -3.06 -5.32
C ALA A 133 -5.94 -1.58 -4.96
N ILE A 134 -4.87 -1.05 -4.38
CA ILE A 134 -4.76 0.37 -4.07
C ILE A 134 -3.44 0.88 -4.63
N VAL A 135 -3.50 2.03 -5.29
CA VAL A 135 -2.33 2.78 -5.70
C VAL A 135 -2.41 4.15 -5.06
N ALA A 136 -1.35 4.56 -4.36
CA ALA A 136 -1.23 5.91 -3.82
C ALA A 136 -0.15 6.69 -4.59
N HIS A 137 -0.47 7.94 -4.92
CA HIS A 137 0.44 8.87 -5.57
C HIS A 137 0.20 10.29 -5.07
N ARG A 138 1.22 10.90 -4.44
CA ARG A 138 1.13 12.22 -3.79
C ARG A 138 -0.08 12.27 -2.83
N GLN A 139 -1.05 13.14 -3.09
CA GLN A 139 -2.29 13.29 -2.33
C GLN A 139 -3.43 12.43 -2.86
N TYR A 140 -3.22 11.68 -3.96
CA TYR A 140 -4.25 10.89 -4.59
C TYR A 140 -4.13 9.41 -4.25
N VAL A 141 -5.27 8.75 -4.15
CA VAL A 141 -5.37 7.30 -3.98
C VAL A 141 -6.39 6.79 -4.97
N LEU A 142 -6.00 5.73 -5.68
CA LEU A 142 -6.82 5.01 -6.64
C LEU A 142 -7.20 3.69 -6.00
N ALA A 143 -8.48 3.53 -5.68
CA ALA A 143 -9.05 2.27 -5.24
C ALA A 143 -9.65 1.53 -6.45
N PHE A 144 -9.00 0.44 -6.84
CA PHE A 144 -9.45 -0.41 -7.93
C PHE A 144 -10.49 -1.37 -7.39
N THR A 145 -11.70 -1.32 -7.92
CA THR A 145 -12.80 -2.23 -7.59
C THR A 145 -13.12 -3.13 -8.78
N ALA A 146 -14.12 -4.01 -8.63
CA ALA A 146 -14.57 -4.86 -9.72
C ALA A 146 -15.08 -4.08 -10.95
N HIS A 147 -15.58 -2.85 -10.78
CA HIS A 147 -16.30 -2.12 -11.84
C HIS A 147 -15.84 -0.68 -12.04
N SER A 148 -14.92 -0.20 -11.22
CA SER A 148 -14.40 1.16 -11.34
C SER A 148 -13.07 1.33 -10.64
N ILE A 149 -12.39 2.42 -10.99
CA ILE A 149 -11.30 3.01 -10.21
C ILE A 149 -11.87 4.26 -9.54
N GLU A 150 -11.92 4.24 -8.21
CA GLU A 150 -12.32 5.39 -7.42
C GLU A 150 -11.08 6.21 -7.07
N VAL A 151 -11.02 7.44 -7.57
CA VAL A 151 -9.91 8.37 -7.34
C VAL A 151 -10.31 9.31 -6.19
N ARG A 152 -9.54 9.25 -5.10
CA ARG A 152 -9.70 10.14 -3.94
C ARG A 152 -8.55 11.10 -3.80
N SER A 153 -8.83 12.31 -3.35
CA SER A 153 -7.83 13.29 -2.91
C SER A 153 -7.81 13.41 -1.38
N PHE A 154 -6.60 13.55 -0.84
CA PHE A 154 -6.29 13.65 0.58
C PHE A 154 -5.56 14.97 0.86
N GLY A 155 -6.27 16.09 0.69
CA GLY A 155 -5.78 17.43 1.01
C GLY A 155 -6.18 17.95 2.40
N GLY A 156 -7.01 17.22 3.15
CA GLY A 156 -7.54 17.65 4.44
C GLY A 156 -8.12 16.50 5.27
N PRO A 157 -8.84 16.79 6.36
CA PRO A 157 -9.39 15.79 7.29
C PRO A 157 -10.38 14.82 6.65
N ILE A 158 -11.02 15.24 5.55
CA ILE A 158 -11.99 14.46 4.79
C ILE A 158 -11.37 14.07 3.45
N SER A 159 -11.43 12.77 3.12
CA SER A 159 -11.10 12.32 1.77
C SER A 159 -12.26 12.63 0.83
N LEU A 160 -11.99 13.27 -0.30
CA LEU A 160 -13.01 13.55 -1.32
C LEU A 160 -12.82 12.62 -2.51
N VAL A 161 -13.91 12.03 -3.00
CA VAL A 161 -13.91 11.38 -4.32
C VAL A 161 -13.87 12.48 -5.36
N VAL A 162 -12.80 12.51 -6.15
CA VAL A 162 -12.58 13.53 -7.18
C VAL A 162 -12.94 13.02 -8.57
N GLN A 163 -12.87 11.70 -8.78
CA GLN A 163 -13.22 11.08 -10.05
C GLN A 163 -13.54 9.61 -9.84
N THR A 164 -14.43 9.09 -10.68
CA THR A 164 -14.67 7.65 -10.85
C THR A 164 -14.44 7.29 -12.31
N ILE A 165 -13.54 6.34 -12.55
CA ILE A 165 -13.27 5.79 -13.89
C ILE A 165 -13.99 4.45 -13.97
N HIS A 166 -14.99 4.33 -14.84
CA HIS A 166 -15.77 3.09 -14.97
C HIS A 166 -15.01 2.05 -15.80
N GLY A 167 -15.10 0.79 -15.37
CA GLY A 167 -14.46 -0.36 -15.99
C GLY A 167 -13.68 -1.21 -14.99
N SER A 168 -13.34 -2.42 -15.40
CA SER A 168 -12.60 -3.38 -14.58
C SER A 168 -11.11 -3.28 -14.90
N TYR A 169 -10.32 -2.79 -13.96
CA TYR A 169 -8.89 -2.53 -14.18
C TYR A 169 -8.02 -3.14 -13.09
N THR A 170 -6.82 -3.56 -13.47
CA THR A 170 -5.76 -4.00 -12.55
C THR A 170 -4.53 -3.13 -12.74
N PRO A 171 -3.94 -2.55 -11.68
CA PRO A 171 -2.69 -1.79 -11.81
C PRO A 171 -1.53 -2.72 -12.15
N LEU A 172 -0.68 -2.29 -13.07
CA LEU A 172 0.51 -3.02 -13.51
C LEU A 172 1.80 -2.52 -12.84
N ASN A 173 1.76 -1.33 -12.22
CA ASN A 173 2.88 -0.75 -11.50
C ASN A 173 2.42 0.03 -10.26
N VAL A 174 3.37 0.22 -9.35
CA VAL A 174 3.31 1.33 -8.39
C VAL A 174 3.85 2.57 -9.11
N PRO A 175 3.18 3.73 -9.03
CA PRO A 175 3.60 4.93 -9.74
C PRO A 175 4.99 5.35 -9.27
N GLY A 176 5.91 5.39 -10.23
CA GLY A 176 7.26 5.88 -10.03
C GLY A 176 7.35 7.41 -10.17
N PRO A 177 8.57 7.96 -10.35
CA PRO A 177 8.80 9.39 -10.53
C PRO A 177 8.05 10.00 -11.73
N GLU A 178 7.75 9.17 -12.73
CA GLU A 178 7.06 9.55 -13.98
C GLU A 178 5.56 9.84 -13.81
N GLU A 179 4.99 9.64 -12.61
CA GLU A 179 3.60 10.01 -12.27
C GLU A 179 2.54 9.30 -13.14
N ARG A 180 2.84 8.07 -13.56
CA ARG A 180 1.96 7.24 -14.39
C ARG A 180 1.61 5.93 -13.70
N VAL A 181 0.34 5.56 -13.81
CA VAL A 181 -0.17 4.24 -13.43
C VAL A 181 -0.62 3.53 -14.69
N PHE A 182 0.16 2.54 -15.11
CA PHE A 182 -0.24 1.60 -16.15
C PHE A 182 -1.30 0.66 -15.57
N VAL A 183 -2.38 0.48 -16.30
CA VAL A 183 -3.51 -0.36 -15.91
C VAL A 183 -3.87 -1.30 -17.05
N LEU A 184 -4.30 -2.52 -16.72
CA LEU A 184 -4.84 -3.47 -17.66
C LEU A 184 -6.36 -3.52 -17.49
N ASN A 185 -7.11 -3.25 -18.56
CA ASN A 185 -8.54 -3.55 -18.58
C ASN A 185 -8.72 -5.07 -18.59
N THR A 186 -9.36 -5.63 -17.57
CA THR A 186 -9.47 -7.08 -17.41
C THR A 186 -10.51 -7.71 -18.34
N SER A 187 -11.45 -6.91 -18.86
CA SER A 187 -12.45 -7.36 -19.83
C SER A 187 -11.93 -7.33 -21.27
N THR A 188 -11.28 -6.24 -21.68
CA THR A 188 -10.78 -6.09 -23.07
C THR A 188 -9.35 -6.59 -23.25
N ARG A 189 -8.59 -6.78 -22.15
CA ARG A 189 -7.15 -7.07 -22.14
C ARG A 189 -6.29 -5.97 -22.75
N GLU A 190 -6.82 -4.77 -22.88
CA GLU A 190 -6.08 -3.60 -23.35
C GLU A 190 -5.37 -2.91 -22.19
N ALA A 191 -4.14 -2.47 -22.44
CA ALA A 191 -3.41 -1.63 -21.50
C ALA A 191 -3.81 -0.16 -21.70
N ALA A 192 -3.96 0.56 -20.60
CA ALA A 192 -4.16 2.00 -20.57
C ALA A 192 -3.20 2.64 -19.56
N VAL A 193 -3.08 3.96 -19.63
CA VAL A 193 -2.28 4.75 -18.70
C VAL A 193 -3.18 5.77 -18.03
N ILE A 194 -3.09 5.84 -16.71
CA ILE A 194 -3.62 6.93 -15.92
C ILE A 194 -2.46 7.89 -15.66
N GLU A 195 -2.55 9.08 -16.22
CA GLU A 195 -1.60 10.16 -16.01
C GLU A 195 -2.17 11.13 -14.98
N PHE A 196 -1.39 11.45 -13.95
CA PHE A 196 -1.70 12.59 -13.10
C PHE A 196 -1.22 13.84 -13.82
N LEU A 197 -2.12 14.48 -14.57
CA LEU A 197 -1.83 15.78 -15.15
C LEU A 197 -1.62 16.75 -13.99
N GLY A 198 -0.36 17.06 -13.70
CA GLY A 198 -0.01 18.09 -12.74
C GLY A 198 -0.82 19.35 -13.03
N SER A 199 -1.22 20.06 -11.99
CA SER A 199 -1.60 21.46 -12.11
C SER A 199 -0.43 22.22 -12.73
N LYS A 200 -0.28 22.18 -14.06
CA LYS A 200 0.23 23.33 -14.78
C LYS A 200 -0.68 24.45 -14.33
N GLU A 201 -0.12 25.46 -13.69
CA GLU A 201 -0.82 26.67 -13.30
C GLU A 201 -1.79 27.05 -14.42
N ILE A 202 -3.09 26.85 -14.19
CA ILE A 202 -4.13 27.45 -15.00
C ILE A 202 -4.28 28.86 -14.45
N TRP A 203 -3.24 29.66 -14.66
CA TRP A 203 -3.22 31.11 -14.53
C TRP A 203 -2.32 31.63 -15.64
N ASN A 204 -2.95 31.94 -16.77
CA ASN A 204 -2.60 33.07 -17.63
C ASN A 204 -3.91 33.79 -17.94
#